data_AF-A0A8K0SJT1-F1
#
_entry.id   AF-A0A8K0SJT1-F1
#
_cell.length_a   1.000
_cell.length_b   1.000
_cell.length_c   1.000
_cell.angle_alpha   90.00
_cell.angle_beta   90.00
_cell.angle_gamma   90.00
#
_symmetry.space_group_name_H-M   'P 1'
#
loop_
_entity.id
_entity.type
_entity.pdbx_description
1 polymer ?
#
loop_
_entity_poly.entity_id
_entity_poly.type
_entity_poly.pdbx_seq_one_letter_code
_entity_poly.pdbx_strand_id
1 'polypeptide(L)'
;MTLCLAPLIAHIVAGVASPVYLHTKQPSWHDRVCHYNPTSIMWRYFAIIDRRIRAKTWNAADMAASNANFWTTKGWDGSEEMMDLSRSSCTKLPYRPRVSFLSGSAANTIITTLQGVQAVYALVIGLVNDDYSYTTSLATLFFPLSVLGLLRLPAAIYLSSDYSYIDGGALLADFTYDLPADLPSNQLLEPPPEVCIYGRPLYAMGLLEPPSTSASERFHPVNSWRGIIVRIGFLLVVLGITGLSLVYLLPRWALTEYTTSNLLSSIFYSIIMAVTSTVFGVYFCQVVSSGTTIIPCINSIWYKVYTFSLFALAGVLIIIMGLETRTTPCGKFTTYPKSIDEIICPSLQL
;
A
#
# COMPACT_ATOMS: atom_id res chain seq x y z
N MET A 1 20.44 12.34 3.80
CA MET A 1 19.08 12.29 3.21
C MET A 1 18.64 10.90 2.75
N THR A 2 19.52 10.02 2.22
CA THR A 2 19.11 8.71 1.70
C THR A 2 18.53 7.74 2.75
N LEU A 3 18.99 7.82 4.00
CA LEU A 3 18.51 6.95 5.10
C LEU A 3 17.11 7.31 5.65
N CYS A 4 16.68 8.58 5.61
CA CYS A 4 15.37 8.97 6.17
C CYS A 4 14.20 8.68 5.22
N LEU A 5 14.44 8.71 3.92
CA LEU A 5 13.44 8.36 2.91
C LEU A 5 13.33 6.85 2.67
N ALA A 6 14.33 6.06 3.07
CA ALA A 6 14.34 4.63 2.84
C ALA A 6 13.13 3.90 3.44
N PRO A 7 12.68 4.18 4.69
CA PRO A 7 11.45 3.58 5.22
C PRO A 7 10.20 3.98 4.44
N LEU A 8 10.09 5.25 4.04
CA LEU A 8 8.96 5.75 3.25
C LEU A 8 8.91 5.08 1.87
N ILE A 9 10.04 5.08 1.16
CA ILE A 9 10.15 4.48 -0.18
C ILE A 9 9.91 2.98 -0.10
N ALA A 10 10.50 2.28 0.88
CA ALA A 10 10.27 0.85 1.07
C ALA A 10 8.78 0.55 1.30
N HIS A 11 8.10 1.33 2.14
CA HIS A 11 6.67 1.18 2.39
C HIS A 11 5.80 1.42 1.17
N ILE A 12 6.11 2.48 0.43
CA ILE A 12 5.35 2.90 -0.74
C ILE A 12 5.59 1.91 -1.89
N VAL A 13 6.84 1.67 -2.26
CA VAL A 13 7.22 0.81 -3.39
C VAL A 13 6.82 -0.64 -3.14
N ALA A 14 7.02 -1.17 -1.93
CA ALA A 14 6.60 -2.53 -1.62
C ALA A 14 5.08 -2.67 -1.45
N GLY A 15 4.38 -1.58 -1.16
CA GLY A 15 2.95 -1.54 -0.87
C GLY A 15 2.05 -1.46 -2.10
N VAL A 16 2.52 -0.88 -3.20
CA VAL A 16 1.74 -0.73 -4.45
C VAL A 16 1.68 -2.02 -5.25
N ALA A 17 0.52 -2.31 -5.84
CA ALA A 17 0.32 -3.48 -6.69
C ALA A 17 0.73 -3.17 -8.12
N SER A 18 1.14 -4.21 -8.86
CA SER A 18 1.37 -4.08 -10.29
C SER A 18 0.04 -3.75 -10.99
N PRO A 19 -0.05 -2.65 -11.76
CA PRO A 19 -1.24 -2.35 -12.54
C PRO A 19 -1.32 -3.29 -13.74
N VAL A 20 -2.53 -3.74 -14.05
CA VAL A 20 -2.86 -4.53 -15.25
C VAL A 20 -3.88 -3.75 -16.05
N TYR A 21 -3.61 -3.47 -17.32
CA TYR A 21 -4.48 -2.64 -18.13
C TYR A 21 -5.37 -3.52 -19.00
N LEU A 22 -6.61 -3.77 -18.58
CA LEU A 22 -7.57 -4.56 -19.38
C LEU A 22 -8.28 -3.74 -20.44
N HIS A 23 -8.07 -2.42 -20.45
CA HIS A 23 -8.68 -1.49 -21.38
C HIS A 23 -7.63 -0.67 -22.14
N THR A 24 -7.95 -0.25 -23.36
CA THR A 24 -7.05 0.51 -24.24
C THR A 24 -6.70 1.89 -23.69
N LYS A 25 -7.67 2.55 -23.07
CA LYS A 25 -7.43 3.85 -22.42
C LYS A 25 -6.72 3.63 -21.09
N GLN A 26 -5.44 3.99 -21.04
CA GLN A 26 -4.64 3.93 -19.83
C GLN A 26 -5.16 4.91 -18.75
N PRO A 27 -4.98 4.58 -17.45
CA PRO A 27 -5.27 5.51 -16.37
C PRO A 27 -4.34 6.70 -16.46
N SER A 28 -4.91 7.87 -16.15
CA SER A 28 -4.13 9.08 -16.02
C SER A 28 -3.12 8.95 -14.87
N TRP A 29 -2.07 9.77 -14.89
CA TRP A 29 -1.06 9.75 -13.83
C TRP A 29 -1.67 10.00 -12.44
N HIS A 30 -2.68 10.89 -12.34
CA HIS A 30 -3.32 11.22 -11.08
C HIS A 30 -4.18 10.07 -10.53
N ASP A 31 -4.68 9.17 -11.38
CA ASP A 31 -5.37 7.94 -10.95
C ASP A 31 -4.39 6.91 -10.36
N ARG A 32 -3.11 6.95 -10.77
CA ARG A 32 -2.06 6.06 -10.26
C ARG A 32 -1.54 6.53 -8.90
N VAL A 33 -1.42 7.84 -8.72
CA VAL A 33 -0.90 8.48 -7.49
C VAL A 33 -1.67 8.03 -6.23
N CYS A 34 -2.98 7.80 -6.34
CA CYS A 34 -3.81 7.35 -5.22
C CYS A 34 -3.41 5.99 -4.64
N HIS A 35 -2.82 5.08 -5.43
CA HIS A 35 -2.35 3.79 -4.93
C HIS A 35 -1.13 3.89 -4.00
N TYR A 36 -0.37 4.98 -4.11
CA TYR A 36 0.78 5.25 -3.25
C TYR A 36 0.39 5.88 -1.91
N ASN A 37 -0.90 6.17 -1.70
CA ASN A 37 -1.41 6.70 -0.44
C ASN A 37 -1.31 5.62 0.67
N PRO A 38 -0.75 5.94 1.86
CA PRO A 38 -0.67 4.99 2.97
C PRO A 38 -2.00 4.32 3.33
N THR A 39 -3.11 5.06 3.27
CA THR A 39 -4.46 4.54 3.53
C THR A 39 -4.85 3.46 2.50
N SER A 40 -4.52 3.67 1.22
CA SER A 40 -4.77 2.68 0.15
C SER A 40 -3.92 1.43 0.32
N ILE A 41 -2.65 1.60 0.70
CA ILE A 41 -1.72 0.48 0.95
C ILE A 41 -2.22 -0.37 2.13
N MET A 42 -2.65 0.26 3.22
CA MET A 42 -3.23 -0.44 4.37
C MET A 42 -4.52 -1.18 4.00
N TRP A 43 -5.39 -0.54 3.19
CA TRP A 43 -6.61 -1.17 2.71
C TRP A 43 -6.31 -2.46 1.96
N ARG A 44 -5.30 -2.44 1.09
CA ARG A 44 -4.85 -3.62 0.36
C ARG A 44 -4.41 -4.75 1.29
N TYR A 45 -3.61 -4.46 2.33
CA TYR A 45 -3.19 -5.48 3.29
C TYR A 45 -4.38 -6.12 3.99
N PHE A 46 -5.30 -5.29 4.49
CA PHE A 46 -6.55 -5.75 5.08
C PHE A 46 -7.35 -6.62 4.10
N ALA A 47 -7.60 -6.14 2.89
CA ALA A 47 -8.47 -6.79 1.93
C ALA A 47 -7.93 -8.15 1.47
N ILE A 48 -6.61 -8.29 1.30
CA ILE A 48 -5.97 -9.58 0.99
C ILE A 48 -6.19 -10.59 2.12
N ILE A 49 -6.03 -10.17 3.38
CA ILE A 49 -6.24 -11.04 4.55
C ILE A 49 -7.72 -11.44 4.67
N ASP A 50 -8.63 -10.47 4.62
CA ASP A 50 -10.08 -10.68 4.72
C ASP A 50 -10.54 -11.66 3.64
N ARG A 51 -10.11 -11.44 2.40
CA ARG A 51 -10.42 -12.32 1.28
C ARG A 51 -9.86 -13.72 1.47
N ARG A 52 -8.60 -13.86 1.89
CA ARG A 52 -7.99 -15.18 2.13
C ARG A 52 -8.75 -15.98 3.18
N ILE A 53 -9.19 -15.33 4.26
CA ILE A 53 -9.91 -15.95 5.37
C ILE A 53 -11.35 -16.33 4.97
N ARG A 54 -11.97 -15.55 4.08
CA ARG A 54 -13.30 -15.87 3.52
C ARG A 54 -13.25 -16.88 2.38
N ALA A 55 -12.12 -17.08 1.70
CA ALA A 55 -12.01 -18.03 0.60
C ALA A 55 -12.20 -19.48 1.08
N LYS A 56 -13.14 -20.22 0.47
CA LYS A 56 -13.34 -21.66 0.75
C LYS A 56 -12.18 -22.49 0.18
N THR A 57 -11.68 -22.07 -0.99
CA THR A 57 -10.49 -22.61 -1.64
C THR A 57 -9.56 -21.44 -2.00
N TRP A 58 -8.25 -21.64 -1.92
CA TRP A 58 -7.26 -20.60 -2.23
C TRP A 58 -6.15 -21.19 -3.08
N ASN A 59 -6.17 -20.88 -4.37
CA ASN A 59 -5.19 -21.36 -5.34
C ASN A 59 -4.21 -20.24 -5.78
N ALA A 60 -3.25 -20.60 -6.62
CA ALA A 60 -2.24 -19.66 -7.12
C ALA A 60 -2.85 -18.53 -7.97
N ALA A 61 -3.92 -18.80 -8.71
CA ALA A 61 -4.63 -17.81 -9.51
C ALA A 61 -5.37 -16.79 -8.63
N ASP A 62 -5.97 -17.24 -7.52
CA ASP A 62 -6.64 -16.36 -6.56
C ASP A 62 -5.65 -15.43 -5.87
N MET A 63 -4.47 -15.96 -5.55
CA MET A 63 -3.38 -15.17 -5.00
C MET A 63 -2.91 -14.11 -6.01
N ALA A 64 -2.68 -14.49 -7.27
CA ALA A 64 -2.26 -13.56 -8.32
C ALA A 64 -3.31 -12.44 -8.52
N ALA A 65 -4.58 -12.82 -8.70
CA ALA A 65 -5.66 -11.87 -8.95
C ALA A 65 -5.93 -10.94 -7.78
N SER A 66 -5.77 -11.41 -6.54
CA SER A 66 -5.91 -10.56 -5.35
C SER A 66 -4.76 -9.57 -5.15
N ASN A 67 -3.62 -9.80 -5.81
CA ASN A 67 -2.47 -8.92 -5.73
C ASN A 67 -2.37 -7.93 -6.90
N ALA A 68 -3.13 -8.14 -7.97
CA ALA A 68 -3.16 -7.28 -9.15
C ALA A 68 -4.21 -6.17 -9.01
N ASN A 69 -3.92 -5.01 -9.58
CA ASN A 69 -4.90 -3.93 -9.72
C ASN A 69 -5.33 -3.84 -11.18
N PHE A 70 -6.59 -4.16 -11.47
CA PHE A 70 -7.09 -4.15 -12.84
C PHE A 70 -7.67 -2.79 -13.17
N TRP A 71 -7.21 -2.20 -14.28
CA TRP A 71 -7.80 -1.01 -14.85
C TRP A 71 -8.84 -1.41 -15.90
N THR A 72 -10.09 -1.02 -15.65
CA THR A 72 -11.26 -1.35 -16.49
C THR A 72 -11.88 -0.08 -17.09
N THR A 73 -12.94 -0.23 -17.89
CA THR A 73 -13.72 0.90 -18.41
C THR A 73 -14.37 1.76 -17.31
N LYS A 74 -14.59 1.17 -16.13
CA LYS A 74 -15.16 1.84 -14.95
C LYS A 74 -14.10 2.36 -13.97
N GLY A 75 -12.81 2.25 -14.34
CA GLY A 75 -11.67 2.62 -13.52
C GLY A 75 -11.03 1.41 -12.82
N TRP A 76 -10.36 1.67 -11.70
CA TRP A 76 -9.72 0.61 -10.90
C TRP A 76 -10.74 -0.37 -10.32
N ASP A 77 -10.56 -1.65 -10.59
CA ASP A 77 -11.38 -2.75 -10.09
C ASP A 77 -10.49 -3.84 -9.45
N GLY A 78 -10.82 -4.21 -8.22
CA GLY A 78 -10.21 -5.29 -7.47
C GLY A 78 -11.24 -6.19 -6.81
N SER A 79 -12.47 -6.23 -7.34
CA SER A 79 -13.58 -7.05 -6.84
C SER A 79 -13.31 -8.54 -6.98
N GLU A 80 -14.08 -9.35 -6.24
CA GLU A 80 -14.04 -10.81 -6.35
C GLU A 80 -14.47 -11.30 -7.74
N GLU A 81 -15.43 -10.63 -8.38
CA GLU A 81 -15.86 -10.92 -9.76
C GLU A 81 -14.70 -10.72 -10.74
N MET A 82 -13.92 -9.65 -10.54
CA MET A 82 -12.78 -9.36 -11.39
C MET A 82 -11.65 -10.38 -11.24
N MET A 83 -11.58 -11.12 -10.12
CA MET A 83 -10.63 -12.23 -10.00
C MET A 83 -10.92 -13.34 -10.99
N ASP A 84 -12.20 -13.71 -11.16
CA ASP A 84 -12.60 -14.77 -12.07
C ASP A 84 -12.44 -14.31 -13.53
N LEU A 85 -12.85 -13.08 -13.84
CA LEU A 85 -12.69 -12.49 -15.18
C LEU A 85 -11.21 -12.38 -15.60
N SER A 86 -10.31 -12.07 -14.65
CA SER A 86 -8.88 -11.90 -14.93
C SER A 86 -8.17 -13.18 -15.38
N ARG A 87 -8.73 -14.37 -15.11
CA ARG A 87 -8.14 -15.67 -15.48
C ARG A 87 -7.92 -15.80 -16.99
N SER A 88 -8.82 -15.22 -17.78
CA SER A 88 -8.74 -15.17 -19.24
C SER A 88 -7.48 -14.45 -19.76
N SER A 89 -6.94 -13.52 -18.96
CA SER A 89 -5.81 -12.67 -19.31
C SER A 89 -4.53 -13.07 -18.58
N CYS A 90 -4.52 -14.14 -17.77
CA CYS A 90 -3.36 -14.52 -16.96
C CYS A 90 -2.32 -15.29 -17.80
N THR A 91 -1.06 -14.86 -17.81
CA THR A 91 0.05 -15.51 -18.54
C THR A 91 1.03 -16.25 -17.64
N LYS A 92 1.15 -15.81 -16.39
CA LYS A 92 2.06 -16.41 -15.42
C LYS A 92 1.41 -16.46 -14.05
N LEU A 93 1.39 -17.66 -13.48
CA LEU A 93 0.99 -17.90 -12.10
C LEU A 93 2.22 -18.00 -11.18
N PRO A 94 2.06 -17.62 -9.91
CA PRO A 94 3.05 -17.93 -8.90
C PRO A 94 3.15 -19.44 -8.71
N TYR A 95 4.35 -19.96 -8.48
CA TYR A 95 4.61 -21.39 -8.33
C TYR A 95 3.82 -22.03 -7.16
N ARG A 96 3.49 -21.26 -6.12
CA ARG A 96 2.73 -21.70 -4.96
C ARG A 96 1.66 -20.66 -4.61
N PRO A 97 0.56 -21.04 -3.94
CA PRO A 97 -0.47 -20.12 -3.44
C PRO A 97 -0.01 -19.35 -2.17
N ARG A 98 1.31 -19.28 -1.94
CA ARG A 98 1.97 -18.57 -0.86
C ARG A 98 3.31 -18.05 -1.35
N VAL A 99 3.73 -16.92 -0.81
CA VAL A 99 5.02 -16.29 -1.11
C VAL A 99 6.17 -17.22 -0.71
N SER A 100 7.17 -17.36 -1.57
CA SER A 100 8.41 -18.07 -1.25
C SER A 100 9.25 -17.24 -0.28
N PHE A 101 9.87 -17.89 0.72
CA PHE A 101 10.74 -17.20 1.69
C PHE A 101 11.95 -16.50 1.03
N LEU A 102 12.36 -16.98 -0.15
CA LEU A 102 13.45 -16.42 -0.96
C LEU A 102 12.89 -15.64 -2.18
N SER A 103 11.95 -14.72 -1.93
CA SER A 103 11.39 -13.84 -2.97
C SER A 103 11.60 -12.36 -2.62
N GLY A 104 11.56 -11.48 -3.62
CA GLY A 104 11.61 -10.03 -3.39
C GLY A 104 10.47 -9.54 -2.48
N SER A 105 9.30 -10.18 -2.57
CA SER A 105 8.15 -9.89 -1.70
C SER A 105 8.41 -10.25 -0.23
N ALA A 106 9.11 -11.36 0.03
CA ALA A 106 9.52 -11.76 1.37
C ALA A 106 10.59 -10.81 1.94
N ALA A 107 11.60 -10.45 1.14
CA ALA A 107 12.63 -9.48 1.54
C ALA A 107 12.02 -8.12 1.91
N ASN A 108 11.11 -7.60 1.08
CA ASN A 108 10.37 -6.36 1.37
C ASN A 108 9.61 -6.46 2.69
N THR A 109 8.94 -7.58 2.94
CA THR A 109 8.22 -7.81 4.20
C THR A 109 9.18 -7.79 5.39
N ILE A 110 10.31 -8.49 5.32
CA ILE A 110 11.31 -8.51 6.39
C ILE A 110 11.80 -7.09 6.69
N ILE A 111 12.18 -6.33 5.66
CA ILE A 111 12.64 -4.95 5.80
C ILE A 111 11.58 -4.08 6.49
N THR A 112 10.36 -4.09 5.96
CA THR A 112 9.25 -3.30 6.53
C THR A 112 8.88 -3.72 7.95
N THR A 113 9.01 -5.01 8.28
CA THR A 113 8.72 -5.53 9.63
C THR A 113 9.78 -5.08 10.61
N LEU A 114 11.07 -5.20 10.26
CA LEU A 114 12.16 -4.72 11.10
C LEU A 114 12.08 -3.21 11.35
N GLN A 115 11.77 -2.43 10.30
CA GLN A 115 11.54 -0.99 10.43
C GLN A 115 10.34 -0.68 11.34
N GLY A 116 9.25 -1.44 11.23
CA GLY A 116 8.10 -1.30 12.11
C GLY A 116 8.41 -1.65 13.57
N VAL A 117 9.16 -2.72 13.82
CA VAL A 117 9.58 -3.12 15.18
C VAL A 117 10.49 -2.06 15.80
N GLN A 118 11.46 -1.54 15.03
CA GLN A 118 12.32 -0.45 15.47
C GLN A 118 11.51 0.80 15.83
N ALA A 119 10.51 1.15 15.01
CA ALA A 119 9.65 2.30 15.26
C ALA A 119 8.79 2.10 16.52
N VAL A 120 8.21 0.91 16.72
CA VAL A 120 7.45 0.59 17.95
C VAL A 120 8.35 0.68 19.17
N TYR A 121 9.55 0.10 19.12
CA TYR A 121 10.50 0.17 20.23
C TYR A 121 10.85 1.61 20.60
N ALA A 122 11.15 2.45 19.61
CA ALA A 122 11.43 3.87 19.81
C ALA A 122 10.24 4.63 20.42
N LEU A 123 9.02 4.37 19.94
CA LEU A 123 7.79 5.00 20.45
C LEU A 123 7.46 4.56 21.88
N VAL A 124 7.64 3.27 22.21
CA VAL A 124 7.36 2.74 23.55
C VAL A 124 8.36 3.30 24.56
N ILE A 125 9.65 3.27 24.25
CA ILE A 125 10.68 3.84 25.13
C ILE A 125 10.45 5.33 25.35
N GLY A 126 10.16 6.07 24.27
CA GLY A 126 9.95 7.49 24.39
C GLY A 126 8.61 7.89 25.02
N LEU A 127 7.64 6.97 25.13
CA LEU A 127 6.45 7.13 25.96
C LEU A 127 6.76 6.89 27.45
N VAL A 128 7.57 5.86 27.76
CA VAL A 128 7.93 5.49 29.15
C VAL A 128 8.90 6.50 29.77
N ASN A 129 9.89 6.95 29.01
CA ASN A 129 10.95 7.84 29.49
C ASN A 129 10.66 9.33 29.23
N ASP A 130 9.47 9.65 28.72
CA ASP A 130 9.09 10.99 28.23
C ASP A 130 10.01 11.56 27.11
N ASP A 131 10.95 10.75 26.58
CA ASP A 131 12.08 11.21 25.77
C ASP A 131 11.80 11.29 24.24
N TYR A 132 10.66 10.75 23.77
CA TYR A 132 10.36 10.69 22.33
C TYR A 132 10.27 12.10 21.72
N SER A 133 9.62 13.00 22.43
CA SER A 133 9.41 14.37 21.96
C SER A 133 10.76 15.01 21.66
N TYR A 134 11.74 14.90 22.56
CA TYR A 134 13.02 15.60 22.44
C TYR A 134 13.97 15.06 21.38
N THR A 135 13.72 13.86 20.85
CA THR A 135 14.57 13.20 19.84
C THR A 135 13.93 13.17 18.44
N THR A 136 12.86 13.94 18.24
CA THR A 136 12.23 14.11 16.93
C THR A 136 13.18 14.82 15.97
N SER A 137 13.52 14.16 14.87
CA SER A 137 14.47 14.61 13.86
C SER A 137 14.06 14.13 12.47
N LEU A 138 14.71 14.65 11.43
CA LEU A 138 14.48 14.20 10.06
C LEU A 138 14.63 12.66 9.89
N ALA A 139 15.48 12.02 10.69
CA ALA A 139 15.69 10.57 10.65
C ALA A 139 14.50 9.77 11.23
N THR A 140 13.80 10.33 12.22
CA THR A 140 12.67 9.70 12.89
C THR A 140 11.31 10.12 12.36
N LEU A 141 11.27 11.08 11.42
CA LEU A 141 10.05 11.64 10.84
C LEU A 141 9.04 10.55 10.44
N PHE A 142 9.45 9.57 9.64
CA PHE A 142 8.54 8.54 9.11
C PHE A 142 8.33 7.32 10.01
N PHE A 143 8.84 7.32 11.25
CA PHE A 143 8.68 6.19 12.16
C PHE A 143 7.22 5.83 12.43
N PRO A 144 6.28 6.79 12.62
CA PRO A 144 4.87 6.45 12.79
C PRO A 144 4.28 5.72 11.57
N LEU A 145 4.71 6.05 10.34
CA LEU A 145 4.30 5.29 9.15
C LEU A 145 4.93 3.89 9.13
N SER A 146 6.17 3.74 9.61
CA SER A 146 6.81 2.42 9.71
C SER A 146 6.06 1.47 10.65
N VAL A 147 5.40 1.97 11.70
CA VAL A 147 4.53 1.14 12.57
C VAL A 147 3.35 0.56 11.79
N LEU A 148 2.75 1.34 10.88
CA LEU A 148 1.70 0.85 9.97
C LEU A 148 2.21 -0.27 9.07
N GLY A 149 3.53 -0.33 8.86
CA GLY A 149 4.21 -1.44 8.22
C GLY A 149 3.99 -2.81 8.83
N LEU A 150 3.80 -2.88 10.15
CA LEU A 150 3.54 -4.14 10.85
C LEU A 150 2.20 -4.76 10.42
N LEU A 151 1.24 -3.95 9.95
CA LEU A 151 -0.02 -4.43 9.38
C LEU A 151 0.17 -5.21 8.07
N ARG A 152 1.35 -5.14 7.45
CA ARG A 152 1.71 -5.97 6.30
C ARG A 152 1.94 -7.42 6.70
N LEU A 153 2.42 -7.69 7.92
CA LEU A 153 2.89 -9.01 8.34
C LEU A 153 1.84 -10.12 8.18
N PRO A 154 0.56 -9.93 8.57
CA PRO A 154 -0.44 -10.97 8.40
C PRO A 154 -0.82 -11.19 6.92
N ALA A 155 -0.67 -10.17 6.08
CA ALA A 155 -0.92 -10.26 4.63
C ALA A 155 0.29 -10.83 3.86
N ALA A 156 1.49 -10.76 4.43
CA ALA A 156 2.73 -10.99 3.71
C ALA A 156 2.86 -12.37 3.08
N ILE A 157 2.30 -13.40 3.71
CA ILE A 157 2.31 -14.78 3.18
C ILE A 157 1.55 -14.87 1.84
N TYR A 158 0.62 -13.95 1.62
CA TYR A 158 -0.27 -13.91 0.46
C TYR A 158 0.03 -12.73 -0.47
N LEU A 159 1.06 -11.92 -0.18
CA LEU A 159 1.37 -10.71 -0.92
C LEU A 159 2.52 -10.98 -1.90
N SER A 160 2.19 -11.35 -3.12
CA SER A 160 3.15 -11.75 -4.16
C SER A 160 3.19 -10.73 -5.28
N SER A 161 4.36 -10.60 -5.92
CA SER A 161 4.59 -9.90 -7.18
C SER A 161 4.86 -10.85 -8.35
N ASP A 162 4.84 -12.17 -8.11
CA ASP A 162 5.33 -13.19 -9.05
C ASP A 162 4.20 -13.70 -9.96
N TYR A 163 3.53 -12.78 -10.66
CA TYR A 163 2.46 -13.08 -11.61
C TYR A 163 2.54 -12.15 -12.83
N SER A 164 1.86 -12.51 -13.91
CA SER A 164 1.77 -11.67 -15.11
C SER A 164 0.43 -11.85 -15.80
N TYR A 165 -0.05 -10.76 -16.41
CA TYR A 165 -1.27 -10.70 -17.20
C TYR A 165 -0.97 -10.07 -18.57
N ILE A 166 -1.79 -10.38 -19.57
CA ILE A 166 -1.79 -9.71 -20.87
C ILE A 166 -2.48 -8.35 -20.69
N ASP A 167 -1.85 -7.30 -21.19
CA ASP A 167 -2.51 -6.01 -21.30
C ASP A 167 -3.52 -6.04 -22.46
N GLY A 168 -4.74 -5.54 -22.24
CA GLY A 168 -5.86 -5.55 -23.18
C GLY A 168 -5.56 -4.86 -24.52
N GLY A 169 -4.58 -3.96 -24.56
CA GLY A 169 -4.05 -3.40 -25.82
C GLY A 169 -3.37 -4.44 -26.70
N ALA A 170 -2.68 -5.42 -26.11
CA ALA A 170 -2.03 -6.52 -26.83
C ALA A 170 -3.03 -7.59 -27.28
N LEU A 171 -4.09 -7.85 -26.49
CA LEU A 171 -5.17 -8.77 -26.87
C LEU A 171 -5.92 -8.29 -28.12
N LEU A 172 -6.22 -6.99 -28.23
CA LEU A 172 -6.84 -6.42 -29.42
C LEU A 172 -5.90 -6.41 -30.63
N ALA A 173 -4.59 -6.23 -30.42
CA ALA A 173 -3.60 -6.34 -31.48
C ALA A 173 -3.56 -7.77 -32.06
N ASP A 174 -3.59 -8.79 -31.21
CA ASP A 174 -3.64 -10.21 -31.61
C ASP A 174 -4.89 -10.53 -32.46
N PHE A 175 -6.07 -10.04 -32.04
CA PHE A 175 -7.31 -10.21 -32.83
C PHE A 175 -7.32 -9.46 -34.17
N THR A 176 -6.58 -8.35 -34.30
CA THR A 176 -6.45 -7.66 -35.60
C THR A 176 -5.54 -8.39 -36.59
N TYR A 177 -4.70 -9.32 -36.14
CA TYR A 177 -3.85 -10.13 -37.03
C TYR A 177 -4.51 -11.43 -37.52
N ASP A 178 -5.66 -11.81 -36.95
CA ASP A 178 -6.41 -13.03 -37.32
C ASP A 178 -7.60 -12.75 -38.27
N LEU A 179 -7.49 -11.76 -39.17
CA LEU A 179 -8.47 -11.52 -40.25
C LEU A 179 -7.98 -12.15 -41.58
N PRO A 180 -8.60 -13.24 -42.07
CA PRO A 180 -8.39 -13.72 -43.42
C PRO A 180 -9.38 -13.02 -44.37
N ALA A 181 -8.88 -12.15 -45.24
CA ALA A 181 -9.62 -11.72 -46.43
C ALA A 181 -8.66 -11.16 -47.50
N ASP A 182 -8.34 -12.00 -48.48
CA ASP A 182 -8.10 -11.64 -49.89
C ASP A 182 -7.53 -10.24 -50.17
N LEU A 183 -6.21 -10.06 -49.99
CA LEU A 183 -5.49 -8.90 -50.51
C LEU A 183 -4.52 -9.32 -51.63
N PRO A 184 -4.57 -8.66 -52.81
CA PRO A 184 -3.77 -9.04 -53.97
C PRO A 184 -2.26 -8.86 -53.75
N SER A 185 -1.53 -9.85 -54.28
CA SER A 185 -0.11 -10.19 -54.06
C SER A 185 0.95 -9.18 -54.57
N ASN A 186 0.71 -7.86 -54.57
CA ASN A 186 1.59 -6.92 -55.29
C ASN A 186 2.26 -5.80 -54.48
N GLN A 187 2.35 -5.87 -53.15
CA GLN A 187 3.20 -4.94 -52.37
C GLN A 187 3.89 -5.65 -51.20
N LEU A 188 4.95 -6.40 -51.50
CA LEU A 188 5.98 -6.78 -50.53
C LEU A 188 6.91 -5.58 -50.33
N LEU A 189 6.59 -4.69 -49.40
CA LEU A 189 7.56 -3.76 -48.85
C LEU A 189 7.43 -3.74 -47.32
N GLU A 190 8.54 -4.14 -46.70
CA GLU A 190 8.90 -4.11 -45.28
C GLU A 190 8.22 -5.13 -44.34
N PRO A 191 9.01 -5.98 -43.65
CA PRO A 191 8.50 -6.79 -42.55
C PRO A 191 8.06 -5.85 -41.41
N PRO A 192 6.89 -6.07 -40.79
CA PRO A 192 6.51 -5.30 -39.61
C PRO A 192 7.51 -5.56 -38.47
N PRO A 193 7.71 -4.57 -37.57
CA PRO A 193 8.71 -4.64 -36.52
C PRO A 193 8.40 -5.82 -35.60
N GLU A 194 9.45 -6.53 -35.19
CA GLU A 194 9.51 -7.53 -34.13
C GLU A 194 8.14 -8.02 -33.62
N VAL A 195 7.75 -9.22 -34.06
CA VAL A 195 6.71 -9.99 -33.37
C VAL A 195 7.17 -10.18 -31.92
N CYS A 196 6.74 -9.29 -31.03
CA CYS A 196 6.79 -9.52 -29.61
C CYS A 196 6.08 -10.86 -29.39
N ILE A 197 6.81 -11.83 -28.85
CA ILE A 197 6.24 -13.11 -28.41
C ILE A 197 5.31 -12.77 -27.23
N TYR A 198 4.08 -12.38 -27.53
CA TYR A 198 3.06 -12.16 -26.52
C TYR A 198 2.72 -13.53 -25.94
N GLY A 199 2.96 -13.70 -24.64
CA GLY A 199 2.65 -14.95 -23.96
C GLY A 199 1.16 -15.27 -24.09
N ARG A 200 0.82 -16.44 -24.64
CA ARG A 200 -0.57 -16.92 -24.66
C ARG A 200 -1.11 -17.00 -23.22
N PRO A 201 -2.37 -16.63 -22.98
CA PRO A 201 -2.93 -16.77 -21.66
C PRO A 201 -3.03 -18.26 -21.30
N LEU A 202 -2.77 -18.59 -20.04
CA LEU A 202 -2.78 -19.95 -19.52
C LEU A 202 -4.15 -20.62 -19.70
N TYR A 203 -5.23 -19.82 -19.68
CA TYR A 203 -6.57 -20.29 -20.00
C TYR A 203 -6.69 -20.82 -21.43
N ALA A 204 -6.14 -20.10 -22.43
CA ALA A 204 -6.14 -20.55 -23.82
C ALA A 204 -5.27 -21.81 -24.05
N MET A 205 -4.33 -22.09 -23.14
CA MET A 205 -3.54 -23.33 -23.14
C MET A 205 -4.24 -24.50 -22.41
N GLY A 206 -5.43 -24.29 -21.82
CA GLY A 206 -6.12 -25.29 -21.00
C GLY A 206 -5.45 -25.57 -19.65
N LEU A 207 -4.55 -24.69 -19.19
CA LEU A 207 -3.80 -24.83 -17.93
C LEU A 207 -4.49 -24.18 -16.72
N LEU A 208 -5.61 -23.50 -16.95
CA LEU A 208 -6.43 -22.85 -15.91
C LEU A 208 -7.86 -23.38 -15.97
N GLU A 209 -8.45 -23.61 -14.80
CA GLU A 209 -9.87 -23.91 -14.68
C GLU A 209 -10.72 -22.74 -15.20
N PRO A 210 -11.85 -23.03 -15.87
CA PRO A 210 -12.76 -22.00 -16.33
C PRO A 210 -13.27 -21.15 -15.16
N PRO A 211 -13.60 -19.87 -15.42
CA PRO A 211 -14.20 -19.01 -14.41
C PRO A 211 -15.48 -19.67 -13.88
N SER A 212 -15.62 -19.74 -12.55
CA SER A 212 -16.82 -20.29 -11.92
C SER A 212 -18.04 -19.42 -12.19
N THR A 213 -19.22 -20.04 -12.16
CA THR A 213 -20.51 -19.37 -12.42
C THR A 213 -20.90 -18.30 -11.40
N SER A 214 -20.34 -18.30 -10.17
CA SER A 214 -20.56 -17.19 -9.22
C SER A 214 -19.45 -17.02 -8.17
N ALA A 215 -19.02 -15.78 -7.92
CA ALA A 215 -18.08 -15.46 -6.83
C ALA A 215 -18.64 -15.86 -5.44
N SER A 216 -19.97 -15.84 -5.27
CA SER A 216 -20.68 -16.28 -4.07
C SER A 216 -20.47 -17.75 -3.70
N GLU A 217 -20.15 -18.60 -4.67
CA GLU A 217 -19.85 -20.02 -4.40
C GLU A 217 -18.44 -20.20 -3.83
N ARG A 218 -17.50 -19.33 -4.18
CA ARG A 218 -16.08 -19.44 -3.83
C ARG A 218 -15.73 -18.83 -2.48
N PHE A 219 -16.46 -17.81 -2.05
CA PHE A 219 -16.21 -17.10 -0.79
C PHE A 219 -17.34 -17.33 0.22
N HIS A 220 -16.98 -17.34 1.51
CA HIS A 220 -17.96 -17.13 2.56
C HIS A 220 -18.54 -15.72 2.46
N PRO A 221 -19.81 -15.52 2.86
CA PRO A 221 -20.46 -14.22 2.79
C PRO A 221 -19.66 -13.17 3.56
N VAL A 222 -19.73 -11.94 3.08
CA VAL A 222 -18.98 -10.80 3.60
C VAL A 222 -19.33 -10.50 5.08
N ASN A 223 -20.52 -10.92 5.53
CA ASN A 223 -21.00 -10.86 6.92
C ASN A 223 -20.66 -12.08 7.78
N SER A 224 -19.83 -12.99 7.28
CA SER A 224 -19.38 -14.12 8.09
C SER A 224 -18.55 -13.64 9.29
N TRP A 225 -18.66 -14.35 10.42
CA TRP A 225 -17.89 -14.06 11.64
C TRP A 225 -16.38 -13.98 11.38
N ARG A 226 -15.90 -14.75 10.39
CA ARG A 226 -14.50 -14.76 9.96
C ARG A 226 -14.03 -13.40 9.43
N GLY A 227 -14.82 -12.78 8.54
CA GLY A 227 -14.51 -11.43 8.03
C GLY A 227 -14.68 -10.36 9.11
N ILE A 228 -15.68 -10.51 9.99
CA ILE A 228 -15.91 -9.59 11.11
C ILE A 228 -14.70 -9.54 12.06
N ILE A 229 -14.13 -10.69 12.43
CA ILE A 229 -12.94 -10.72 13.30
C ILE A 229 -11.76 -9.98 12.66
N VAL A 230 -11.51 -10.18 11.36
CA VAL A 230 -10.42 -9.50 10.64
C VAL A 230 -10.63 -7.99 10.64
N ARG A 231 -11.86 -7.53 10.34
CA ARG A 231 -12.21 -6.12 10.34
C ARG A 231 -12.05 -5.46 11.70
N ILE A 232 -12.61 -6.08 12.74
CA ILE A 232 -12.49 -5.56 14.12
C ILE A 232 -11.03 -5.51 14.52
N GLY A 233 -10.27 -6.59 14.28
CA GLY A 233 -8.84 -6.63 14.60
C GLY A 233 -8.04 -5.53 13.91
N PHE A 234 -8.25 -5.33 12.60
CA PHE A 234 -7.55 -4.29 11.85
C PHE A 234 -7.98 -2.88 12.29
N LEU A 235 -9.27 -2.66 12.51
CA LEU A 235 -9.81 -1.38 12.97
C LEU A 235 -9.29 -1.03 14.36
N LEU A 236 -9.20 -1.99 15.28
CA LEU A 236 -8.63 -1.77 16.62
C LEU A 236 -7.18 -1.30 16.56
N VAL A 237 -6.36 -1.87 15.67
CA VAL A 237 -4.97 -1.41 15.49
C VAL A 237 -4.94 0.01 14.92
N VAL A 238 -5.74 0.30 13.90
CA VAL A 238 -5.83 1.66 13.31
C VAL A 238 -6.28 2.69 14.35
N LEU A 239 -7.31 2.37 15.14
CA LEU A 239 -7.79 3.22 16.22
C LEU A 239 -6.77 3.37 17.35
N GLY A 240 -6.04 2.30 17.70
CA GLY A 240 -4.96 2.35 18.69
C GLY A 240 -3.83 3.28 18.27
N ILE A 241 -3.40 3.21 17.00
CA ILE A 241 -2.39 4.12 16.46
C ILE A 241 -2.93 5.55 16.38
N THR A 242 -4.22 5.72 16.06
CA THR A 242 -4.87 7.05 16.06
C THR A 242 -4.87 7.64 17.46
N GLY A 243 -5.28 6.88 18.47
CA GLY A 243 -5.23 7.28 19.87
C GLY A 243 -3.83 7.66 20.31
N LEU A 244 -2.82 6.86 19.94
CA LEU A 244 -1.41 7.18 20.21
C LEU A 244 -1.01 8.51 19.57
N SER A 245 -1.36 8.75 18.30
CA SER A 245 -1.05 10.00 17.61
C SER A 245 -1.70 11.22 18.27
N LEU A 246 -2.93 11.08 18.79
CA LEU A 246 -3.63 12.15 19.52
C LEU A 246 -2.98 12.42 20.88
N VAL A 247 -2.49 11.40 21.59
CA VAL A 247 -1.75 11.57 22.85
C VAL A 247 -0.49 12.42 22.63
N TYR A 248 0.19 12.25 21.49
CA TYR A 248 1.35 13.07 21.13
C TYR A 248 1.01 14.54 20.78
N LEU A 249 -0.27 14.89 20.58
CA LEU A 249 -0.71 16.29 20.45
C LEU A 249 -0.91 16.99 21.79
N LEU A 250 -1.10 16.22 22.86
CA LEU A 250 -1.44 16.79 24.15
C LEU A 250 -0.25 17.57 24.72
N PRO A 251 -0.49 18.78 25.25
CA PRO A 251 0.58 19.58 25.79
C PRO A 251 1.23 18.86 26.97
N ARG A 252 2.54 18.59 26.86
CA ARG A 252 3.31 18.07 27.99
C ARG A 252 3.69 19.24 28.87
N TRP A 253 3.21 19.19 30.10
CA TRP A 253 3.41 20.16 31.18
C TRP A 253 4.89 20.54 31.44
N ALA A 254 5.85 19.71 30.99
CA ALA A 254 7.28 19.99 31.09
C ALA A 254 7.86 20.84 29.93
N LEU A 255 7.11 21.06 28.85
CA LEU A 255 7.58 21.72 27.62
C LEU A 255 6.81 23.02 27.37
N THR A 256 7.47 24.15 27.55
CA THR A 256 6.95 25.48 27.20
C THR A 256 7.26 25.89 25.76
N GLU A 257 8.18 25.21 25.09
CA GLU A 257 8.62 25.52 23.73
C GLU A 257 8.13 24.44 22.74
N TYR A 258 7.38 24.86 21.72
CA TYR A 258 6.93 24.00 20.61
C TYR A 258 7.63 24.39 19.32
N THR A 259 8.21 23.40 18.63
CA THR A 259 8.84 23.61 17.32
C THR A 259 7.81 23.53 16.20
N THR A 260 8.07 24.22 15.08
CA THR A 260 7.23 24.16 13.88
C THR A 260 7.18 22.72 13.35
N SER A 261 8.30 22.00 13.39
CA SER A 261 8.38 20.58 12.98
C SER A 261 7.43 19.69 13.76
N ASN A 262 7.33 19.87 15.08
CA ASN A 262 6.45 19.04 15.90
C ASN A 262 4.99 19.33 15.58
N LEU A 263 4.59 20.60 15.53
CA LEU A 263 3.23 21.00 15.16
C LEU A 263 2.83 20.45 13.78
N LEU A 264 3.72 20.57 12.79
CA LEU A 264 3.43 20.13 11.44
C LEU A 264 3.38 18.59 11.32
N SER A 265 4.27 17.88 12.01
CA SER A 265 4.25 16.41 12.10
C SER A 265 2.95 15.93 12.74
N SER A 266 2.58 16.56 13.84
CA SER A 266 1.33 16.35 14.56
C SER A 266 0.10 16.53 13.66
N ILE A 267 0.02 17.62 12.90
CA ILE A 267 -1.07 17.85 11.94
C ILE A 267 -1.07 16.79 10.84
N PHE A 268 0.09 16.51 10.24
CA PHE A 268 0.24 15.52 9.18
C PHE A 268 -0.26 14.14 9.59
N TYR A 269 0.19 13.64 10.74
CA TYR A 269 -0.21 12.33 11.25
C TYR A 269 -1.68 12.30 11.68
N SER A 270 -2.18 13.37 12.29
CA SER A 270 -3.59 13.47 12.66
C SER A 270 -4.52 13.37 11.45
N ILE A 271 -4.18 14.05 10.36
CA ILE A 271 -4.95 14.00 9.11
C ILE A 271 -4.96 12.59 8.53
N ILE A 272 -3.79 11.93 8.42
CA ILE A 272 -3.70 10.55 7.90
C ILE A 272 -4.54 9.61 8.76
N MET A 273 -4.38 9.67 10.08
CA MET A 273 -5.02 8.73 10.99
C MET A 273 -6.54 8.96 11.08
N ALA A 274 -7.00 10.22 11.05
CA ALA A 274 -8.41 10.56 11.02
C ALA A 274 -9.06 10.05 9.72
N VAL A 275 -8.51 10.39 8.55
CA VAL A 275 -9.04 9.94 7.26
C VAL A 275 -9.02 8.43 7.15
N THR A 276 -7.92 7.78 7.56
CA THR A 276 -7.81 6.31 7.53
C THR A 276 -8.85 5.67 8.43
N SER A 277 -9.02 6.13 9.67
CA SER A 277 -10.02 5.61 10.60
C SER A 277 -11.45 5.80 10.09
N THR A 278 -11.77 6.97 9.54
CA THR A 278 -13.09 7.25 8.95
C THR A 278 -13.38 6.35 7.76
N VAL A 279 -12.42 6.22 6.83
CA VAL A 279 -12.58 5.41 5.62
C VAL A 279 -12.76 3.93 5.99
N PHE A 280 -11.92 3.39 6.87
CA PHE A 280 -12.05 2.02 7.35
C PHE A 280 -13.38 1.80 8.08
N GLY A 281 -13.76 2.70 9.01
CA GLY A 281 -15.01 2.61 9.74
C GLY A 281 -16.24 2.60 8.83
N VAL A 282 -16.33 3.57 7.92
CA VAL A 282 -17.46 3.68 6.98
C VAL A 282 -17.57 2.46 6.09
N TYR A 283 -16.47 2.01 5.47
CA TYR A 283 -16.53 0.88 4.54
C TYR A 283 -16.64 -0.48 5.23
N PHE A 284 -16.24 -0.61 6.50
CA PHE A 284 -16.51 -1.83 7.27
C PHE A 284 -17.97 -1.93 7.67
N CYS A 285 -18.63 -0.81 7.96
CA CYS A 285 -20.07 -0.75 8.15
C CYS A 285 -20.84 -1.01 6.85
N GLN A 286 -20.34 -0.52 5.71
CA GLN A 286 -20.88 -0.80 4.38
C GLN A 286 -20.39 -2.16 3.86
N VAL A 287 -20.97 -3.23 4.39
CA VAL A 287 -20.67 -4.65 4.08
C VAL A 287 -20.35 -4.91 2.59
N VAL A 288 -21.08 -4.31 1.66
CA VAL A 288 -20.93 -4.52 0.21
C VAL A 288 -19.53 -4.15 -0.31
N SER A 289 -18.87 -3.17 0.31
CA SER A 289 -17.62 -2.59 -0.18
C SER A 289 -16.36 -3.32 0.30
N SER A 290 -16.48 -4.34 1.15
CA SER A 290 -15.34 -5.09 1.69
C SER A 290 -14.80 -6.18 0.75
N GLY A 291 -15.49 -6.45 -0.37
CA GLY A 291 -15.10 -7.49 -1.33
C GLY A 291 -13.99 -7.07 -2.31
N THR A 292 -13.55 -5.80 -2.30
CA THR A 292 -12.54 -5.28 -3.24
C THR A 292 -11.18 -5.07 -2.58
N THR A 293 -10.10 -5.46 -3.27
CA THR A 293 -8.71 -5.18 -2.83
C THR A 293 -8.28 -3.73 -3.05
N ILE A 294 -9.05 -2.99 -3.83
CA ILE A 294 -8.85 -1.57 -4.09
C ILE A 294 -9.82 -0.77 -3.24
N ILE A 295 -9.34 0.31 -2.63
CA ILE A 295 -10.16 1.14 -1.76
C ILE A 295 -11.33 1.74 -2.57
N PRO A 296 -12.60 1.63 -2.10
CA PRO A 296 -13.75 1.98 -2.95
C PRO A 296 -13.78 3.45 -3.36
N CYS A 297 -13.23 4.35 -2.55
CA CYS A 297 -13.15 5.78 -2.86
C CYS A 297 -11.98 6.16 -3.78
N ILE A 298 -11.17 5.22 -4.30
CA ILE A 298 -9.93 5.56 -5.00
C ILE A 298 -10.13 6.47 -6.21
N ASN A 299 -11.23 6.29 -6.94
CA ASN A 299 -11.54 7.05 -8.15
C ASN A 299 -12.23 8.40 -7.81
N SER A 300 -12.61 8.64 -6.55
CA SER A 300 -13.33 9.83 -6.14
C SER A 300 -12.43 11.08 -6.09
N ILE A 301 -13.01 12.23 -6.45
CA ILE A 301 -12.28 13.51 -6.50
C ILE A 301 -11.74 13.90 -5.12
N TRP A 302 -12.53 13.72 -4.05
CA TRP A 302 -12.10 14.07 -2.70
C TRP A 302 -10.87 13.25 -2.25
N TYR A 303 -10.81 11.95 -2.61
CA TYR A 303 -9.68 11.10 -2.24
C TYR A 303 -8.42 11.46 -3.01
N LYS A 304 -8.57 11.88 -4.28
CA LYS A 304 -7.47 12.45 -5.08
C LYS A 304 -6.94 13.73 -4.44
N VAL A 305 -7.81 14.68 -4.12
CA VAL A 305 -7.43 15.94 -3.45
C VAL A 305 -6.73 15.65 -2.12
N TYR A 306 -7.28 14.76 -1.29
CA TYR A 306 -6.64 14.32 -0.05
C TYR A 306 -5.23 13.78 -0.29
N THR A 307 -5.05 12.90 -1.28
CA THR A 307 -3.74 12.31 -1.58
C THR A 307 -2.72 13.37 -2.01
N PHE A 308 -3.12 14.31 -2.88
CA PHE A 308 -2.24 15.40 -3.31
C PHE A 308 -1.87 16.33 -2.15
N SER A 309 -2.85 16.74 -1.35
CA SER A 309 -2.62 17.56 -0.16
C SER A 309 -1.68 16.86 0.82
N LEU A 310 -1.82 15.54 0.98
CA LEU A 310 -0.97 14.75 1.86
C LEU A 310 0.49 14.72 1.38
N PHE A 311 0.73 14.50 0.09
CA PHE A 311 2.09 14.51 -0.47
C PHE A 311 2.71 15.90 -0.47
N ALA A 312 1.93 16.95 -0.72
CA ALA A 312 2.38 18.33 -0.58
C ALA A 312 2.80 18.63 0.88
N LEU A 313 1.96 18.24 1.85
CA LEU A 313 2.24 18.41 3.27
C LEU A 313 3.48 17.62 3.72
N ALA A 314 3.65 16.39 3.23
CA ALA A 314 4.87 15.60 3.48
C ALA A 314 6.12 16.30 2.92
N GLY A 315 6.04 16.90 1.74
CA GLY A 315 7.15 17.66 1.15
C GLY A 315 7.53 18.89 1.99
N VAL A 316 6.55 19.69 2.41
CA VAL A 316 6.76 20.83 3.31
C VAL A 316 7.38 20.38 4.64
N LEU A 317 6.90 19.27 5.19
CA LEU A 317 7.40 18.72 6.44
C LEU A 317 8.86 18.26 6.33
N ILE A 318 9.25 17.59 5.23
CA ILE A 318 10.65 17.21 4.98
C ILE A 318 11.54 18.46 4.93
N ILE A 319 11.10 19.53 4.27
CA ILE A 319 11.88 20.78 4.15
C ILE A 319 12.06 21.41 5.54
N ILE A 320 10.97 21.62 6.29
CA ILE A 320 11.02 22.26 7.60
C ILE A 320 11.85 21.42 8.58
N MET A 321 11.63 20.11 8.63
CA MET A 321 12.44 19.24 9.49
C MET A 321 13.91 19.20 9.07
N GLY A 322 14.21 19.28 7.77
CA GLY A 322 15.57 19.38 7.27
C GLY A 322 16.27 20.67 7.73
N LEU A 323 15.53 21.78 7.84
CA LEU A 323 16.04 23.07 8.31
C LEU A 323 16.17 23.12 9.84
N GLU A 324 15.23 22.54 10.58
CA GLU A 324 15.22 22.57 12.05
C GLU A 324 16.07 21.46 12.69
N THR A 325 16.35 20.36 11.98
CA THR A 325 17.16 19.25 12.52
C THR A 325 18.60 19.70 12.74
N ARG A 326 19.06 19.62 13.99
CA ARG A 326 20.44 19.84 14.40
C ARG A 326 21.00 18.68 15.19
N THR A 327 22.32 18.62 15.29
CA THR A 327 23.04 17.72 16.20
C THR A 327 23.22 18.38 17.58
N THR A 328 22.97 17.60 18.64
CA THR A 328 23.29 18.00 20.02
C THR A 328 24.74 17.66 20.36
N PRO A 329 25.32 18.21 21.44
CA PRO A 329 26.70 17.93 21.84
C PRO A 329 26.98 16.44 22.14
N CYS A 330 25.97 15.68 22.59
CA CYS A 330 26.08 14.23 22.78
C CYS A 330 25.85 13.41 21.49
N GLY A 331 25.75 14.06 20.32
CA GLY A 331 25.60 13.41 19.02
C GLY A 331 24.18 12.94 18.67
N LYS A 332 23.16 13.28 19.47
CA LYS A 332 21.75 13.02 19.14
C LYS A 332 21.23 14.06 18.14
N PHE A 333 20.23 13.70 17.34
CA PHE A 333 19.56 14.63 16.43
C PHE A 333 18.23 15.10 17.03
N THR A 334 17.95 16.40 16.94
CA THR A 334 16.70 17.00 17.44
C THR A 334 16.30 18.22 16.61
N THR A 335 15.01 18.57 16.65
CA THR A 335 14.47 19.82 16.11
C THR A 335 14.34 20.92 17.16
N TYR A 336 14.56 20.61 18.43
CA TYR A 336 14.42 21.58 19.53
C TYR A 336 15.60 22.56 19.61
N PRO A 337 15.37 23.79 20.12
CA PRO A 337 16.43 24.77 20.34
C PRO A 337 17.47 24.31 21.38
N LYS A 338 18.62 24.99 21.40
CA LYS A 338 19.76 24.65 22.28
C LYS A 338 19.45 24.74 23.78
N SER A 339 18.41 25.48 24.17
CA SER A 339 17.93 25.59 25.56
C SER A 339 17.60 24.24 26.20
N ILE A 340 17.31 23.22 25.38
CA ILE A 340 16.87 21.88 25.84
C ILE A 340 18.02 20.86 25.80
N ASP A 341 19.24 21.26 25.39
CA ASP A 341 20.38 20.34 25.28
C ASP A 341 20.75 19.68 26.62
N GLU A 342 20.59 20.38 27.75
CA GLU A 342 20.85 19.84 29.09
C GLU A 342 19.89 18.70 29.46
N ILE A 343 18.65 18.73 28.96
CA ILE A 343 17.64 17.70 29.17
C ILE A 343 17.91 16.49 28.27
N ILE A 344 18.31 16.73 27.02
CA ILE A 344 18.57 15.69 26.01
C ILE A 344 19.88 14.93 26.27
N CYS A 345 20.88 15.63 26.80
CA CYS A 345 22.23 15.17 27.05
C CYS A 345 22.65 15.38 28.53
N PRO A 346 22.04 14.66 29.50
CA PRO A 346 22.32 14.87 30.93
C PRO A 346 23.77 14.59 31.33
N SER A 347 24.53 13.85 30.52
CA SER A 347 25.92 13.47 30.79
C SER A 347 26.96 14.58 30.55
N LEU A 348 26.56 15.79 30.16
CA LEU A 348 27.46 16.93 29.94
C LEU A 348 27.57 17.91 31.13
N GLN A 349 26.94 17.60 32.27
CA GLN A 349 27.03 18.42 33.50
C GLN A 349 28.34 18.20 34.31
N LEU A 350 29.48 17.95 33.64
CA LEU A 350 30.78 17.78 34.29
C LEU A 350 31.68 18.99 34.09
#